data_AF-A0A0C9VAK9-F1
#
_entry.id   AF-A0A0C9VAK9-F1
#
_cell.length_a   1.000
_cell.length_b   1.000
_cell.length_c   1.000
_cell.angle_alpha   90.00
_cell.angle_beta   90.00
_cell.angle_gamma   90.00
#
_symmetry.space_group_name_H-M   'P 1'
#
loop_
_entity.id
_entity.type
_entity.pdbx_description
1 polymer ?
#
loop_
_entity_poly.entity_id
_entity_poly.type
_entity_poly.pdbx_seq_one_letter_code
_entity_poly.pdbx_strand_id
1 'polypeptide(L)'
;MTFKPLVSIIGTTGVGKSRLAIDVALAILNHGRDHRWHSAKVINSDAMQAYIGADVITNKMPVAERKGVDHLLMGFKQPGEQYVVGQWVNDAIAEVC
;
A
#
# COMPACT_ATOMS: atom_id res chain seq x y z
N MET A 1 -6.71 2.09 -24.08
CA MET A 1 -6.60 2.18 -22.61
C MET A 1 -5.34 1.45 -22.20
N THR A 2 -4.37 2.15 -21.62
CA THR A 2 -3.12 1.54 -21.17
C THR A 2 -3.40 0.80 -19.86
N PHE A 3 -3.31 -0.53 -19.88
CA PHE A 3 -3.56 -1.34 -18.70
C PHE A 3 -2.43 -1.12 -17.68
N LYS A 4 -2.76 -0.57 -16.51
CA LYS A 4 -1.83 -0.49 -15.39
C LYS A 4 -1.91 -1.82 -14.61
N PRO A 5 -0.78 -2.49 -14.36
CA PRO A 5 -0.75 -3.79 -13.74
C PRO A 5 -1.06 -3.61 -12.26
N LEU A 6 -1.91 -4.47 -11.73
CA LEU A 6 -2.25 -4.50 -10.32
C LEU A 6 -1.79 -5.83 -9.74
N VAL A 7 -1.03 -5.77 -8.65
CA VAL A 7 -0.58 -6.95 -7.90
C VAL A 7 -1.23 -6.92 -6.53
N SER A 8 -1.98 -7.97 -6.20
CA SER A 8 -2.61 -8.11 -4.89
C SER A 8 -1.81 -9.07 -4.03
N ILE A 9 -1.36 -8.60 -2.85
CA ILE A 9 -0.66 -9.42 -1.86
C ILE A 9 -1.63 -9.73 -0.72
N ILE A 10 -2.11 -10.97 -0.69
CA ILE A 10 -3.18 -11.41 0.21
C ILE A 10 -2.64 -12.50 1.14
N GLY A 11 -3.09 -12.51 2.38
CA GLY A 11 -2.70 -13.50 3.39
C GLY A 11 -3.08 -13.07 4.81
N THR A 12 -2.93 -13.99 5.75
CA THR A 12 -3.26 -13.77 7.17
C THR A 12 -2.36 -12.70 7.82
N THR A 13 -2.76 -12.20 8.99
CA THR A 13 -1.98 -11.20 9.74
C THR A 13 -0.64 -11.79 10.19
N GLY A 14 0.44 -10.99 10.12
CA GLY A 14 1.78 -11.40 10.59
C GLY A 14 2.65 -12.19 9.60
N VAL A 15 2.14 -12.58 8.41
CA VAL A 15 2.92 -13.39 7.44
C VAL A 15 3.91 -12.60 6.57
N GLY A 16 4.18 -11.33 6.89
CA GLY A 16 5.17 -10.52 6.16
C GLY A 16 4.70 -9.86 4.85
N LYS A 17 3.38 -9.70 4.65
CA LYS A 17 2.80 -9.08 3.43
C LYS A 17 3.40 -7.72 3.07
N SER A 18 3.51 -6.83 4.05
CA SER A 18 4.03 -5.48 3.83
C SER A 18 5.51 -5.49 3.42
N ARG A 19 6.31 -6.40 3.98
CA ARG A 19 7.70 -6.61 3.56
C ARG A 19 7.77 -7.10 2.12
N LEU A 20 6.95 -8.09 1.76
CA LEU A 20 6.87 -8.59 0.38
C LEU A 20 6.45 -7.50 -0.60
N ALA A 21 5.50 -6.64 -0.22
CA ALA A 21 5.05 -5.52 -1.06
C ALA A 21 6.19 -4.54 -1.39
N ILE A 22 7.01 -4.21 -0.39
CA ILE A 22 8.19 -3.37 -0.56
C ILE A 22 9.23 -4.06 -1.44
N ASP A 23 9.53 -5.33 -1.19
CA ASP A 23 10.55 -6.07 -1.96
C ASP A 23 10.12 -6.20 -3.44
N VAL A 24 8.83 -6.42 -3.73
CA VAL A 24 8.28 -6.40 -5.08
C VAL A 24 8.39 -5.00 -5.72
N ALA A 25 8.03 -3.94 -4.99
CA ALA A 25 8.11 -2.57 -5.49
C ALA A 25 9.56 -2.19 -5.84
N LEU A 26 10.51 -2.52 -4.97
CA LEU A 26 11.94 -2.27 -5.21
C LEU A 26 12.47 -3.09 -6.38
N ALA A 27 12.07 -4.35 -6.53
CA ALA A 27 12.44 -5.13 -7.71
C ALA A 27 11.97 -4.43 -8.99
N ILE A 28 10.71 -3.98 -9.05
CA ILE A 28 10.18 -3.23 -10.19
C ILE A 28 11.01 -1.97 -10.45
N LEU A 29 11.29 -1.16 -9.43
CA LEU A 29 12.06 0.09 -9.56
C LEU A 29 13.52 -0.14 -10.01
N ASN A 30 14.14 -1.24 -9.57
CA ASN A 30 15.55 -1.54 -9.83
C ASN A 30 15.82 -2.23 -11.18
N HIS A 31 14.82 -2.86 -11.80
CA HIS A 31 15.00 -3.65 -13.02
C HIS A 31 15.21 -2.82 -14.33
N GLY A 32 15.49 -1.51 -14.24
CA GLY A 32 16.01 -0.70 -15.36
C GLY A 32 15.01 -0.41 -16.49
N ARG A 33 15.47 0.11 -17.65
CA ARG A 33 14.61 0.50 -18.80
C ARG A 33 14.09 -0.69 -19.64
N ASP A 34 14.36 -1.93 -19.23
CA ASP A 34 14.08 -3.14 -20.03
C ASP A 34 12.67 -3.70 -19.80
N HIS A 35 11.90 -3.10 -18.89
CA HIS A 35 10.52 -3.47 -18.63
C HIS A 35 9.59 -2.23 -18.69
N ARG A 36 8.28 -2.48 -18.83
CA ARG A 36 7.29 -1.43 -19.11
C ARG A 36 6.95 -0.54 -17.91
N TRP A 37 7.51 -0.79 -16.73
CA TRP A 37 7.07 -0.22 -15.45
C TRP A 37 8.17 0.63 -14.83
N HIS A 38 7.90 1.91 -14.62
CA HIS A 38 8.91 2.88 -14.16
C HIS A 38 8.68 3.37 -12.73
N SER A 39 7.59 2.92 -12.09
CA SER A 39 7.18 3.34 -10.76
C SER A 39 6.42 2.21 -10.06
N ALA A 40 6.56 2.13 -8.75
CA ALA A 40 5.79 1.22 -7.92
C ALA A 40 5.39 1.92 -6.61
N LYS A 41 4.15 1.70 -6.19
CA LYS A 41 3.58 2.23 -4.94
C LYS A 41 2.73 1.16 -4.28
N VAL A 42 2.65 1.19 -2.96
CA VAL A 42 1.83 0.27 -2.16
C VAL A 42 0.54 0.97 -1.77
N ILE A 43 -0.60 0.33 -2.01
CA ILE A 43 -1.90 0.79 -1.56
C ILE A 43 -2.34 -0.12 -0.39
N ASN A 44 -2.54 0.46 0.79
CA ASN A 44 -3.02 -0.28 1.95
C ASN A 44 -4.47 -0.74 1.75
N SER A 45 -4.77 -1.97 2.17
CA SER A 45 -6.12 -2.56 2.19
C SER A 45 -6.54 -3.05 3.57
N ASP A 46 -5.73 -2.84 4.61
CA ASP A 46 -6.11 -3.12 5.98
C ASP A 46 -6.91 -1.94 6.56
N ALA A 47 -8.15 -2.22 6.98
CA ALA A 47 -9.08 -1.21 7.48
C ALA A 47 -8.57 -0.48 8.72
N MET A 48 -7.85 -1.16 9.62
CA MET A 48 -7.36 -0.56 10.86
C MET A 48 -6.12 0.31 10.61
N GLN A 49 -5.34 0.01 9.56
CA GLN A 49 -4.15 0.78 9.21
C GLN A 49 -4.46 2.13 8.52
N ALA A 50 -5.71 2.37 8.11
CA ALA A 50 -6.14 3.64 7.50
C ALA A 50 -6.09 4.83 8.47
N TYR A 51 -6.22 4.59 9.78
CA TYR A 51 -6.32 5.64 10.79
C TYR A 51 -4.96 6.15 11.28
N ILE A 52 -4.87 7.42 11.65
CA ILE A 52 -3.69 8.03 12.26
C ILE A 52 -3.45 7.44 13.66
N GLY A 53 -2.19 7.16 14.00
CA GLY A 53 -1.80 6.60 15.30
C GLY A 53 -2.14 5.11 15.46
N ALA A 54 -2.02 4.56 16.67
CA ALA A 54 -2.20 3.12 16.93
C ALA A 54 -1.24 2.22 16.11
N ASP A 55 -0.08 2.73 15.72
CA ASP A 55 0.84 2.06 14.78
C ASP A 55 1.32 0.69 15.30
N VAL A 56 1.62 0.61 16.61
CA VAL A 56 2.06 -0.63 17.25
C VAL A 56 0.97 -1.70 17.23
N ILE A 57 -0.25 -1.37 17.69
CA ILE A 57 -1.34 -2.35 17.81
C ILE A 57 -1.95 -2.75 16.47
N THR A 58 -1.82 -1.90 15.45
CA THR A 58 -2.26 -2.18 14.07
C THR A 58 -1.14 -2.75 13.20
N ASN A 59 0.05 -2.95 13.76
CA ASN A 59 1.23 -3.45 13.08
C ASN A 59 1.53 -2.68 11.77
N LYS A 60 1.44 -1.34 11.82
CA LYS A 60 1.78 -0.49 10.68
C LYS A 60 3.28 -0.53 10.45
N MET A 61 3.66 -0.67 9.19
CA MET A 61 5.05 -0.63 8.77
C MET A 61 5.67 0.73 9.11
N PRO A 62 6.74 0.77 9.93
CA PRO A 62 7.47 2.00 10.23
C PRO A 62 7.99 2.66 8.96
N VAL A 63 8.02 3.99 8.92
CA VAL A 63 8.47 4.75 7.72
C VAL A 63 9.88 4.35 7.29
N ALA A 64 10.79 4.14 8.25
CA ALA A 64 12.17 3.72 7.97
C ALA A 64 12.24 2.37 7.23
N GLU A 65 11.28 1.46 7.47
CA GLU A 65 11.24 0.14 6.84
C GLU A 65 10.58 0.16 5.46
N ARG A 66 9.92 1.26 5.07
CA ARG A 66 9.29 1.40 3.75
C ARG A 66 10.30 1.57 2.61
N LYS A 67 11.58 1.82 2.93
CA LYS A 67 12.68 1.97 1.95
C LYS A 67 12.37 2.99 0.84
N GLY A 68 11.66 4.07 1.17
CA GLY A 68 11.28 5.11 0.22
C GLY A 68 10.13 4.73 -0.74
N VAL A 69 9.50 3.56 -0.58
CA VAL A 69 8.31 3.18 -1.33
C VAL A 69 7.08 3.87 -0.76
N ASP A 70 6.34 4.57 -1.61
CA ASP A 70 5.09 5.25 -1.21
C ASP A 70 4.06 4.23 -0.69
N HIS A 71 3.48 4.55 0.46
CA HIS A 71 2.41 3.78 1.08
C HIS A 71 1.17 4.67 1.20
N LEU A 72 0.21 4.39 0.34
CA LEU A 72 -1.03 5.14 0.20
C LEU A 72 -2.15 4.53 1.04
N LEU A 73 -3.14 5.33 1.37
CA LEU A 73 -4.32 4.95 2.17
C LEU A 73 -3.96 4.32 3.54
N MET A 74 -2.83 4.74 4.11
CA MET A 74 -2.35 4.33 5.42
C MET A 74 -2.16 5.55 6.30
N GLY A 75 -2.74 5.54 7.50
CA GLY A 75 -2.53 6.59 8.50
C GLY A 75 -2.99 7.98 8.06
N PHE A 76 -4.13 8.09 7.38
CA PHE A 76 -4.63 9.36 6.83
C PHE A 76 -6.01 9.75 7.37
N LYS A 77 -6.79 8.80 7.90
CA LYS A 77 -8.09 9.07 8.54
C LYS A 77 -7.92 9.39 10.02
N GLN A 78 -8.74 10.30 10.55
CA GLN A 78 -8.72 10.60 11.98
C GLN A 78 -9.42 9.49 12.77
N PRO A 79 -8.92 9.13 13.96
CA PRO A 79 -9.68 8.25 14.86
C PRO A 79 -11.09 8.82 15.13
N GLY A 80 -12.11 7.96 15.06
CA GLY A 80 -13.51 8.35 15.22
C GLY A 80 -14.23 8.68 13.91
N GLU A 81 -13.51 8.84 12.80
CA GLU A 81 -14.13 8.90 11.48
C GLU A 81 -14.53 7.50 11.00
N GLN A 82 -15.60 7.42 10.21
CA GLN A 82 -15.98 6.17 9.56
C GLN A 82 -15.30 6.06 8.19
N TYR A 83 -14.59 4.97 7.96
CA TYR A 83 -14.04 4.62 6.65
C TYR A 83 -14.63 3.29 6.16
N VAL A 84 -15.48 3.36 5.13
CA VAL A 84 -16.21 2.21 4.58
C VAL A 84 -15.62 1.71 3.27
N VAL A 85 -15.92 0.47 2.91
CA VAL A 85 -15.41 -0.18 1.69
C VAL A 85 -15.65 0.63 0.42
N GLY A 86 -16.82 1.28 0.27
CA GLY A 86 -17.11 2.09 -0.91
C GLY A 86 -16.20 3.31 -1.04
N GLN A 87 -15.82 3.94 0.08
CA GLN A 87 -14.85 5.04 0.08
C GLN A 87 -13.45 4.52 -0.28
N TRP A 88 -13.04 3.40 0.32
CA TRP A 88 -11.76 2.76 -0.02
C TRP A 88 -11.65 2.38 -1.50
N VAL A 89 -12.71 1.83 -2.10
CA VAL A 89 -12.74 1.51 -3.53
C VAL A 89 -12.52 2.77 -4.37
N ASN A 90 -13.21 3.86 -4.06
CA ASN A 90 -13.06 5.13 -4.79
C ASN A 90 -11.64 5.70 -4.65
N ASP A 91 -11.10 5.72 -3.43
CA ASP A 91 -9.75 6.23 -3.16
C ASP A 91 -8.69 5.37 -3.85
N ALA A 92 -8.82 4.04 -3.78
CA ALA A 92 -7.87 3.11 -4.41
C ALA A 92 -7.91 3.19 -5.95
N ILE A 93 -9.10 3.37 -6.54
CA ILE A 93 -9.23 3.57 -7.99
C ILE A 93 -8.55 4.86 -8.43
N ALA A 94 -8.69 5.95 -7.67
CA ALA A 94 -8.03 7.22 -7.96
C ALA A 94 -6.49 7.10 -7.99
N GLU A 95 -5.94 6.15 -7.23
CA GLU A 95 -4.51 5.86 -7.20
C GLU A 95 -4.06 4.92 -8.33
N VAL A 96 -4.94 4.07 -8.84
CA VAL A 96 -4.64 3.18 -9.96
C VAL A 96 -4.79 3.89 -11.30
N CYS A 97 -5.80 4.74 -11.48
CA CYS A 97 -6.08 5.46 -12.73
C CYS A 97 -5.00 6.47 -13.12
#